data_AF-A0A1M7PJ70-F1
#
_entry.id   AF-A0A1M7PJ70-F1
#
_cell.length_a   1.000
_cell.length_b   1.000
_cell.length_c   1.000
_cell.angle_alpha   90.00
_cell.angle_beta   90.00
_cell.angle_gamma   90.00
#
_symmetry.space_group_name_H-M   'P 1'
#
loop_
_entity.id
_entity.type
_entity.pdbx_description
1 polymer ?
#
loop_
_entity_poly.entity_id
_entity_poly.type
_entity_poly.pdbx_seq_one_letter_code
_entity_poly.pdbx_strand_id
1 'polypeptide(L)' 'MKKFATAMLAACLAVTAGCANYEPPKAWEKGNLAKPEMTMGGDALEQRFEQHIYTSKENASGGYGVGGGGCGCN' A
#
# COMPACT_ATOMS: atom_id res chain seq x y z
N MET A 1 33.56 -2.25 -26.49
CA MET A 1 32.74 -3.29 -25.82
C MET A 1 33.02 -3.39 -24.31
N LYS A 2 34.26 -3.69 -23.87
CA LYS A 2 34.59 -3.82 -22.43
C LYS A 2 34.25 -2.57 -21.59
N LYS A 3 34.55 -1.37 -22.09
CA LYS A 3 34.24 -0.09 -21.40
C LYS A 3 32.73 0.16 -21.21
N PHE A 4 31.91 -0.25 -22.19
CA PHE A 4 30.46 -0.15 -22.09
C PHE A 4 29.89 -1.16 -21.09
N ALA A 5 30.41 -2.38 -21.07
CA ALA A 5 30.02 -3.40 -20.08
C ALA A 5 30.36 -2.95 -18.64
N THR A 6 31.53 -2.35 -18.42
CA THR A 6 31.91 -1.82 -17.10
C THR A 6 31.03 -0.65 -16.66
N ALA A 7 30.69 0.28 -17.57
CA ALA A 7 29.80 1.39 -17.28
C ALA A 7 28.38 0.91 -16.92
N MET A 8 27.87 -0.09 -17.63
CA MET A 8 26.55 -0.66 -17.38
C MET A 8 26.48 -1.41 -16.04
N LEU A 9 27.54 -2.16 -15.68
CA LEU A 9 27.62 -2.81 -14.37
C LEU A 9 27.67 -1.80 -13.21
N ALA A 10 28.44 -0.72 -13.36
CA ALA A 10 28.49 0.35 -12.37
C ALA A 10 27.14 1.04 -12.19
N ALA A 11 26.40 1.28 -13.28
CA ALA A 11 25.06 1.84 -13.23
C ALA A 11 24.07 0.92 -12.50
N CYS A 12 24.10 -0.40 -12.77
CA CYS A 12 23.25 -1.36 -12.07
C CYS A 12 23.52 -1.40 -10.55
N LEU A 13 24.79 -1.32 -10.14
CA LEU A 13 25.17 -1.30 -8.73
C LEU A 13 24.74 -0.01 -8.02
N ALA A 14 24.73 1.13 -8.73
CA ALA A 14 24.29 2.40 -8.16
C ALA A 14 22.79 2.42 -7.84
N VAL A 15 21.96 1.77 -8.66
CA VAL A 15 20.48 1.74 -8.46
C VAL A 15 20.09 0.89 -7.25
N THR A 16 20.86 -0.15 -6.92
CA THR A 16 20.55 -1.04 -5.77
C THR A 16 21.14 -0.55 -4.45
N ALA A 17 22.04 0.44 -4.46
CA ALA A 17 22.70 0.96 -3.27
C ALA A 17 21.74 1.65 -2.27
N GLY A 18 20.56 2.09 -2.72
CA GLY A 18 19.57 2.74 -1.85
C GLY A 18 19.02 1.84 -0.74
N CYS A 19 18.98 0.52 -0.95
CA CYS A 19 18.47 -0.44 0.03
C CYS A 19 19.49 -0.78 1.14
N ALA A 20 20.76 -0.40 1.01
CA ALA A 20 21.81 -0.74 1.97
C ALA A 20 21.78 0.15 3.23
N ASN A 21 21.20 1.35 3.15
CA ASN A 21 21.17 2.32 4.25
C ASN A 21 19.84 2.30 5.03
N TYR A 22 19.38 1.12 5.42
CA TYR A 22 18.17 0.97 6.23
C TYR A 22 18.50 1.11 7.72
N GLU A 23 18.04 2.18 8.37
CA GLU A 23 18.01 2.30 9.84
C GLU A 23 16.63 1.83 10.34
N PRO A 24 16.53 0.71 11.08
CA PRO A 24 15.26 0.29 11.65
C PRO A 24 14.80 1.30 12.71
N PRO A 25 13.48 1.53 12.85
CA PRO A 25 12.95 2.45 13.85
C PRO A 25 13.27 1.96 15.26
N LYS A 26 13.58 2.91 16.14
CA LYS A 26 13.85 2.65 17.56
C LYS A 26 12.55 2.31 18.29
N ALA A 27 12.64 1.51 19.35
CA ALA A 27 11.48 1.03 20.09
C ALA A 27 10.57 2.17 20.63
N TRP A 28 11.15 3.32 20.96
CA TRP A 28 10.43 4.50 21.46
C TRP A 28 9.77 5.36 20.37
N GLU A 29 10.05 5.11 19.09
CA GLU A 29 9.47 5.88 17.97
C GLU A 29 8.05 5.41 17.60
N LYS A 30 7.58 4.31 18.21
CA LYS A 30 6.25 3.74 17.96
C LYS A 30 5.13 4.78 18.06
N GLY A 31 5.17 5.67 19.04
CA GLY A 31 4.13 6.69 19.22
C GLY A 31 3.97 7.63 18.02
N ASN A 32 5.03 7.87 17.27
CA ASN A 32 4.99 8.74 16.09
C ASN A 32 4.75 7.94 14.79
N LEU A 33 5.22 6.70 14.73
CA LEU A 33 5.24 5.88 13.50
C LEU A 33 4.05 4.91 13.38
N ALA A 34 3.27 4.70 14.43
CA ALA A 34 2.14 3.77 14.44
C ALA A 34 0.91 4.42 15.10
N LYS A 35 0.45 5.53 14.54
CA LYS A 35 -0.76 6.21 15.03
C LYS A 35 -2.01 5.36 14.74
N PRO A 36 -3.03 5.36 15.63
CA PRO A 36 -4.24 4.56 15.43
C PRO A 36 -4.95 4.84 14.09
N GLU A 37 -4.93 6.07 13.60
CA GLU A 37 -5.58 6.49 12.36
C GLU A 37 -4.87 5.96 11.11
N MET A 38 -3.60 5.54 11.22
CA MET A 38 -2.85 4.91 10.13
C MET A 38 -3.16 3.41 9.99
N THR A 39 -3.98 2.85 10.89
CA THR A 39 -4.41 1.46 10.78
C THR A 39 -5.39 1.30 9.63
N MET A 40 -5.32 0.16 8.92
CA MET A 40 -6.33 -0.16 7.92
C MET A 40 -7.68 -0.26 8.62
N GLY A 41 -8.60 0.63 8.27
CA GLY A 41 -9.89 0.68 8.94
C GLY A 41 -9.90 1.36 10.29
N GLY A 42 -8.96 2.26 10.57
CA GLY A 42 -8.90 3.01 11.81
C GLY A 42 -10.16 3.85 12.08
N ASP A 43 -10.88 4.25 11.03
CA ASP A 43 -12.17 4.93 11.12
C ASP A 43 -13.30 4.08 10.48
N ALA A 44 -14.23 3.64 11.33
CA ALA A 44 -15.38 2.86 10.90
C ALA A 44 -16.34 3.64 9.99
N LEU A 45 -16.43 4.97 10.13
CA LEU A 45 -17.28 5.78 9.28
C LEU A 45 -16.70 5.92 7.88
N GLU A 46 -15.40 6.21 7.78
CA GLU A 46 -14.66 6.24 6.52
C GLU A 46 -14.80 4.90 5.77
N GLN A 47 -14.59 3.78 6.47
CA GLN A 47 -14.78 2.45 5.88
C GLN A 47 -16.19 2.24 5.29
N ARG A 48 -17.23 2.70 5.98
CA ARG A 48 -18.62 2.58 5.49
C ARG A 48 -18.83 3.39 4.23
N PHE A 49 -18.29 4.61 4.16
CA PHE A 49 -18.37 5.44 2.96
C PHE A 49 -17.60 4.84 1.80
N GLU A 50 -16.37 4.38 2.02
CA GLU A 50 -15.57 3.70 0.99
C GLU A 50 -16.29 2.47 0.44
N GLN A 51 -16.83 1.63 1.33
CA GLN A 51 -17.63 0.48 0.94
C GLN A 51 -18.84 0.91 0.10
N HIS A 52 -19.56 1.94 0.52
CA HIS A 52 -20.74 2.41 -0.19
C HIS A 52 -20.40 2.89 -1.61
N ILE A 53 -19.33 3.68 -1.75
CA ILE A 53 -18.84 4.19 -3.03
C ILE A 53 -18.36 3.04 -3.93
N TYR A 54 -17.54 2.14 -3.38
CA TYR A 54 -16.97 1.03 -4.12
C TYR A 54 -18.07 0.10 -4.64
N THR A 55 -19.02 -0.27 -3.78
CA THR A 55 -20.19 -1.04 -4.19
C THR A 55 -20.97 -0.29 -5.27
N SER A 56 -21.34 0.98 -5.07
CA SER A 56 -22.11 1.74 -6.07
C SER A 56 -21.43 1.81 -7.45
N LYS A 57 -20.10 1.76 -7.53
CA LYS A 57 -19.35 1.80 -8.79
C LYS A 57 -19.09 0.43 -9.40
N GLU A 58 -18.69 -0.54 -8.58
CA GLU A 58 -18.09 -1.81 -9.02
C GLU A 58 -19.00 -3.03 -8.75
N ASN A 59 -20.31 -2.80 -8.65
CA ASN A 59 -21.30 -3.75 -8.13
C ASN A 59 -21.35 -5.12 -8.81
N ALA A 60 -20.85 -5.22 -10.03
CA ALA A 60 -20.76 -6.46 -10.78
C ALA A 60 -19.85 -7.52 -10.11
N SER A 61 -18.96 -7.13 -9.19
CA SER A 61 -17.85 -7.98 -8.74
C SER A 61 -17.97 -8.62 -7.35
N GLY A 62 -19.06 -8.41 -6.59
CA GLY A 62 -19.07 -8.84 -5.19
C GLY A 62 -18.56 -7.75 -4.27
N GLY A 63 -19.46 -7.15 -3.50
CA GLY A 63 -19.15 -6.22 -2.41
C GLY A 63 -18.51 -6.90 -1.20
N TYR A 64 -18.22 -6.09 -0.18
CA TYR A 64 -17.47 -6.49 1.00
C TYR A 64 -18.23 -7.56 1.83
N GLY A 65 -17.59 -8.71 2.09
CA GLY A 65 -18.15 -9.81 2.89
C GLY A 65 -18.95 -10.87 2.11
N VAL A 66 -19.49 -11.85 2.84
CA VAL A 66 -20.24 -12.97 2.26
C VAL A 66 -21.65 -12.49 1.88
N GLY A 67 -21.87 -12.19 0.59
CA GLY A 67 -23.17 -11.77 0.06
C GLY A 67 -23.22 -10.36 -0.55
N GLY A 68 -22.09 -9.67 -0.71
CA GLY A 68 -22.08 -8.27 -1.18
C GLY A 68 -22.22 -8.04 -2.69
N GLY A 69 -22.39 -9.05 -3.54
CA GLY A 69 -22.40 -8.88 -5.01
C GLY A 69 -23.78 -8.87 -5.63
N GLY A 70 -24.13 -7.82 -6.39
CA GLY A 70 -25.43 -7.75 -7.06
C GLY A 70 -25.61 -6.54 -7.98
N CYS A 71 -26.85 -6.27 -8.40
CA CYS A 71 -27.21 -5.18 -9.34
C CYS A 71 -26.92 -3.75 -8.87
N GLY A 72 -26.30 -3.59 -7.71
CA GLY A 72 -26.12 -2.31 -7.03
C GLY A 72 -27.28 -1.71 -6.32
N CYS A 73 -28.11 -2.61 -5.82
CA CYS A 73 -29.33 -2.31 -5.13
C CYS A 73 -29.22 -2.59 -3.60
N ASN A 74 -28.02 -2.47 -2.99
CA ASN A 74 -27.87 -2.66 -1.54
C ASN A 74 -28.66 -1.61 -0.76
#